data_AF-A0A835Y8U6-F1
#
_entry.id   AF-A0A835Y8U6-F1
#
_cell.length_a   1.000
_cell.length_b   1.000
_cell.length_c   1.000
_cell.angle_alpha   90.00
_cell.angle_beta   90.00
_cell.angle_gamma   90.00
#
_symmetry.space_group_name_H-M   'P 1'
#
loop_
_entity.id
_entity.type
_entity.pdbx_description
1 polymer ?
#
loop_
_entity_poly.entity_id
_entity_poly.type
_entity_poly.pdbx_seq_one_letter_code
_entity_poly.pdbx_strand_id
1 'polypeptide(L)'
;MRSRRRSSDFLLQHEPPDVQIVVADPPQEPLSAHFDVLKLYSKVARDLPRSSPSSYGGSPLPGASPASCAPSIGSPTVWDLSQLIIEDESAPVSATIVRRWLELVYSRVDSTVRVDVPRTLEEVKPLLLFCDAVDTARVVVEDVQRMLLANADLALRVPLGPPPAPGAPRPPRSPGGADGSGVELLLRGRLYYMESGLKYIAVPGEGRSVAVVIPPPEFEPFAAGFPAAACAAVEEALFLGSRMGMVELCRLLMGFVKQQLFTEAISVLMPAAHTIYSPRVIQMLPRELLYHHFLQGALLYQPTSLQVEPIQDRAQLFISVASPEGATWFGERPNSVIEVEVRKGPAGRSLLRHGTTLALNATVGGPNPESAARLVREALPVTLGE
;
A
#
# COMPACT_ATOMS: atom_id res chain seq x y z
N MET A 1 14.49 14.87 46.88
CA MET A 1 14.33 15.37 45.50
C MET A 1 14.91 14.33 44.55
N ARG A 2 14.06 13.52 43.89
CA ARG A 2 14.50 12.53 42.91
C ARG A 2 14.71 13.24 41.58
N SER A 3 15.94 13.25 41.10
CA SER A 3 16.30 13.74 39.77
C SER A 3 15.47 13.02 38.71
N ARG A 4 14.67 13.78 37.97
CA ARG A 4 13.99 13.33 36.74
C ARG A 4 15.10 12.91 35.75
N ARG A 5 15.24 11.61 35.49
CA ARG A 5 15.99 11.11 34.32
C ARG A 5 15.42 11.81 33.08
N ARG A 6 16.23 12.61 32.39
CA ARG A 6 15.92 13.10 31.04
C ARG A 6 15.93 11.87 30.12
N SER A 7 14.80 11.55 29.52
CA SER A 7 14.59 10.37 28.68
C SER A 7 15.02 10.61 27.23
N SER A 8 16.20 11.20 27.00
CA SER A 8 16.64 11.61 25.65
C SER A 8 18.02 11.11 25.24
N ASP A 9 18.69 10.32 26.08
CA ASP A 9 20.01 9.80 25.74
C ASP A 9 19.82 8.49 24.94
N PHE A 10 20.23 8.52 23.67
CA PHE A 10 20.25 7.35 22.80
C PHE A 10 21.03 6.23 23.49
N LEU A 11 20.44 5.04 23.57
CA LEU A 11 20.98 3.92 24.38
C LEU A 11 22.39 3.48 23.97
N LEU A 12 22.84 3.82 22.75
CA LEU A 12 24.14 3.45 22.20
C LEU A 12 25.02 4.67 21.88
N GLN A 13 24.74 5.86 22.45
CA GLN A 13 25.49 7.09 22.14
C GLN A 13 27.01 7.00 22.42
N HIS A 14 27.42 6.04 23.23
CA HIS A 14 28.83 5.83 23.61
C HIS A 14 29.42 4.53 23.07
N GLU A 15 28.65 3.73 22.34
CA GLU A 15 29.13 2.49 21.73
C GLU A 15 29.55 2.78 20.28
N PRO A 16 30.75 2.38 19.85
CA PRO A 16 31.13 2.50 18.45
C PRO A 16 30.34 1.49 17.59
N PRO A 17 29.94 1.86 16.35
CA PRO A 17 29.39 0.91 15.40
C PRO A 17 30.34 -0.26 15.16
N ASP A 18 29.84 -1.49 15.28
CA ASP A 18 30.59 -2.74 15.18
C ASP A 18 30.27 -3.53 13.90
N VAL A 19 29.35 -3.03 13.06
CA VAL A 19 29.00 -3.58 11.75
C VAL A 19 29.28 -2.57 10.64
N GLN A 20 29.95 -3.04 9.59
CA GLN A 20 30.12 -2.31 8.34
C GLN A 20 29.30 -2.97 7.23
N ILE A 21 28.36 -2.23 6.65
CA ILE A 21 27.49 -2.70 5.58
C ILE A 21 28.05 -2.20 4.25
N VAL A 22 28.43 -3.14 3.39
CA VAL A 22 29.00 -2.85 2.07
C VAL A 22 27.90 -2.98 1.03
N VAL A 23 27.73 -1.97 0.19
CA VAL A 23 26.79 -1.95 -0.94
C VAL A 23 27.57 -1.74 -2.25
N ALA A 24 26.94 -2.03 -3.38
CA ALA A 24 27.63 -2.02 -4.67
C ALA A 24 28.04 -0.62 -5.14
N ASP A 25 27.35 0.44 -4.66
CA ASP A 25 27.52 1.82 -5.12
C ASP A 25 28.95 2.36 -4.89
N PRO A 26 29.79 2.49 -5.94
CA PRO A 26 31.10 3.11 -5.81
C PRO A 26 30.96 4.64 -5.94
N PRO A 27 31.74 5.45 -5.19
CA PRO A 27 32.67 5.14 -4.12
C PRO A 27 32.05 5.50 -2.75
N GLN A 28 30.91 4.91 -2.39
CA GLN A 28 30.32 5.21 -1.08
C GLN A 28 31.07 4.48 0.03
N GLU A 29 31.38 5.20 1.11
CA GLU A 29 31.91 4.58 2.33
C GLU A 29 30.91 3.56 2.89
N PRO A 30 31.38 2.44 3.46
CA PRO A 30 30.49 1.45 4.08
C PRO A 30 29.57 2.09 5.12
N LEU A 31 28.30 1.70 5.12
CA LEU A 31 27.34 2.20 6.10
C LEU A 31 27.64 1.54 7.45
N SER A 32 27.72 2.34 8.51
CA SER A 32 28.04 1.86 9.86
C SER A 32 26.77 1.58 10.66
N ALA A 33 26.74 0.46 11.39
CA ALA A 33 25.61 0.09 12.25
C ALA A 33 26.06 -0.68 13.51
N HIS A 34 25.12 -0.84 14.45
CA HIS A 34 25.29 -1.62 15.67
C HIS A 34 24.62 -2.97 15.52
N PHE A 35 25.37 -4.05 15.64
CA PHE A 35 24.88 -5.43 15.58
C PHE A 35 23.69 -5.64 16.54
N ASP A 36 23.79 -5.05 17.73
CA ASP A 36 22.80 -5.14 18.78
C ASP A 36 21.45 -4.54 18.42
N VAL A 37 21.43 -3.55 17.52
CA VAL A 37 20.20 -3.02 16.93
C VAL A 37 19.73 -3.93 15.81
N LEU A 38 20.62 -4.29 14.87
CA LEU A 38 20.24 -5.06 13.68
C LEU A 38 19.64 -6.43 14.02
N LYS A 39 20.21 -7.16 15.00
CA LYS A 39 19.76 -8.51 15.39
C LYS A 39 18.32 -8.56 15.94
N LEU A 40 17.82 -7.42 16.43
CA LEU A 40 16.46 -7.27 16.94
C LEU A 40 15.45 -7.15 15.79
N TYR A 41 15.86 -6.55 14.67
CA TYR A 41 14.96 -6.11 13.61
C TYR A 41 15.21 -6.76 12.25
N SER A 42 16.24 -7.58 12.09
CA SER A 42 16.47 -8.44 10.91
C SER A 42 16.89 -9.83 11.34
N LYS A 43 16.21 -10.86 10.82
CA LYS A 43 16.63 -12.25 11.07
C LYS A 43 17.95 -12.56 10.35
N VAL A 44 18.14 -12.05 9.13
CA VAL A 44 19.40 -12.20 8.38
C VAL A 44 20.58 -11.58 9.15
N ALA A 45 20.40 -10.38 9.71
CA ALA A 45 21.46 -9.73 10.47
C ALA A 45 21.82 -10.47 11.77
N ARG A 46 20.87 -11.21 12.37
CA ARG A 46 21.10 -12.02 13.58
C ARG A 46 22.11 -13.14 13.35
N ASP A 47 22.16 -13.65 12.13
CA ASP A 47 23.00 -14.78 11.73
C ASP A 47 24.38 -14.34 11.19
N LEU A 48 24.70 -13.04 11.26
CA LEU A 48 26.02 -12.55 10.84
C LEU A 48 27.14 -13.16 11.70
N PRO A 49 28.27 -13.53 11.07
CA PRO A 49 29.39 -14.12 11.78
C PRO A 49 29.96 -13.09 12.76
N ARG A 50 29.90 -13.39 14.05
CA ARG A 50 30.48 -12.51 15.06
C ARG A 50 31.99 -12.57 14.98
N SER A 51 32.62 -11.41 14.81
CA SER A 51 34.01 -11.24 15.23
C SER A 51 34.09 -11.63 16.70
N SER A 52 34.74 -12.75 17.01
CA SER A 52 34.80 -13.28 18.37
C SER A 52 35.11 -12.15 19.35
N PRO A 53 34.25 -11.88 20.36
CA PRO A 53 34.70 -11.06 21.47
C PRO A 53 35.87 -11.84 22.06
N SER A 54 37.05 -11.23 22.06
CA SER A 54 38.26 -11.79 22.68
C SER A 54 37.85 -12.52 23.95
N SER A 55 38.13 -13.81 24.00
CA SER A 55 37.85 -14.69 25.13
C SER A 55 38.46 -14.11 26.41
N TYR A 56 37.65 -13.34 27.15
CA TYR A 56 37.87 -13.12 28.58
C TYR A 56 37.58 -14.44 29.28
N GLY A 57 38.56 -15.34 29.30
CA GLY A 57 38.41 -16.67 29.87
C GLY A 57 39.54 -17.67 29.59
N GLY A 58 40.71 -17.23 29.13
CA GLY A 58 41.92 -18.05 29.11
C GLY A 58 42.84 -17.62 30.23
N SER A 59 43.04 -18.48 31.25
CA SER A 59 44.01 -18.27 32.33
C SER A 59 45.34 -17.71 31.81
N PRO A 60 45.90 -16.65 32.43
CA PRO A 60 47.22 -16.19 32.06
C PRO A 60 48.24 -17.28 32.42
N LEU A 61 48.96 -17.78 31.41
CA LEU A 61 50.27 -18.40 31.63
C LEU A 61 51.20 -17.34 32.25
N PRO A 62 51.96 -17.67 33.31
CA PRO A 62 52.86 -16.71 33.94
C PRO A 62 54.08 -16.50 33.04
N GLY A 63 54.22 -15.34 32.42
CA GLY A 63 55.49 -14.99 31.75
C GLY A 63 55.48 -13.94 30.64
N ALA A 64 54.38 -13.28 30.28
CA ALA A 64 54.38 -12.28 29.21
C ALA A 64 54.44 -10.83 29.75
N SER A 65 55.44 -10.08 29.28
CA SER A 65 55.73 -8.68 29.59
C SER A 65 54.53 -7.72 29.42
N PRO A 66 54.40 -6.68 30.28
CA PRO A 66 53.36 -5.67 30.16
C PRO A 66 53.85 -4.51 29.28
N ALA A 67 53.77 -4.66 27.96
CA ALA A 67 54.07 -3.56 27.04
C ALA A 67 53.25 -3.68 25.75
N SER A 68 51.93 -3.56 25.85
CA SER A 68 51.03 -3.13 24.77
C SER A 68 49.58 -3.30 25.27
N CYS A 69 49.01 -2.23 25.82
CA CYS A 69 47.56 -2.14 26.04
C CYS A 69 47.01 -1.12 25.06
N ALA A 70 47.06 -1.45 23.76
CA ALA A 70 46.07 -0.92 22.84
C ALA A 70 44.83 -1.81 22.93
N PRO A 71 43.62 -1.27 23.12
CA PRO A 71 42.41 -2.08 23.04
C PRO A 71 42.36 -2.66 21.62
N SER A 72 42.48 -3.98 21.49
CA SER A 72 42.20 -4.68 20.24
C SER A 72 40.69 -4.60 20.03
N ILE A 73 40.23 -3.49 19.46
CA ILE A 73 38.90 -3.39 18.87
C ILE A 73 38.87 -4.50 17.82
N GLY A 74 38.05 -5.53 18.06
CA GLY A 74 37.87 -6.62 17.09
C GLY A 74 37.52 -6.02 15.73
N SER A 75 38.01 -6.62 14.64
CA SER A 75 37.65 -6.17 13.30
C SER A 75 36.12 -6.09 13.17
N PRO A 76 35.56 -5.01 12.62
CA PRO A 76 34.11 -4.86 12.50
C PRO A 76 33.54 -6.02 11.69
N THR A 77 32.36 -6.48 12.06
CA THR A 77 31.64 -7.50 11.28
C THR A 77 31.21 -6.87 9.96
N VAL A 78 31.58 -7.49 8.84
CA VAL A 78 31.22 -6.99 7.51
C VAL A 78 29.95 -7.70 7.03
N TRP A 79 28.91 -6.91 6.73
CA TRP A 79 27.70 -7.39 6.06
C TRP A 79 27.73 -6.93 4.60
N ASP A 80 28.12 -7.83 3.71
CA ASP A 80 28.23 -7.53 2.28
C ASP A 80 26.89 -7.72 1.56
N LEU A 81 26.32 -6.61 1.09
CA LEU A 81 25.10 -6.51 0.29
C LEU A 81 25.39 -6.13 -1.17
N SER A 82 26.66 -6.08 -1.59
CA SER A 82 27.06 -5.62 -2.93
C SER A 82 26.54 -6.49 -4.08
N GLN A 83 26.14 -7.74 -3.78
CA GLN A 83 25.55 -8.67 -4.75
C GLN A 83 24.05 -8.87 -4.53
N LEU A 84 23.43 -8.18 -3.56
CA LEU A 84 22.01 -8.31 -3.30
C LEU A 84 21.22 -7.53 -4.35
N ILE A 85 20.56 -8.25 -5.26
CA ILE A 85 19.64 -7.69 -6.23
C ILE A 85 18.22 -7.89 -5.71
N ILE A 86 17.49 -6.77 -5.56
CA ILE A 86 16.10 -6.77 -5.11
C ILE A 86 15.21 -7.22 -6.28
N GLU A 87 14.08 -7.86 -5.98
CA GLU A 87 13.09 -8.25 -7.00
C GLU A 87 12.68 -7.04 -7.86
N ASP A 88 12.47 -7.27 -9.16
CA ASP A 88 12.17 -6.26 -10.19
C ASP A 88 13.28 -5.22 -10.45
N GLU A 89 14.44 -5.32 -9.79
CA GLU A 89 15.60 -4.46 -10.05
C GLU A 89 16.64 -5.17 -10.93
N SER A 90 17.39 -4.36 -11.69
CA SER A 90 18.48 -4.83 -12.54
C SER A 90 19.86 -4.56 -11.96
N ALA A 91 19.92 -3.73 -10.91
CA ALA A 91 21.13 -3.34 -10.21
C ALA A 91 21.08 -3.83 -8.76
N PRO A 92 22.26 -3.99 -8.11
CA PRO A 92 22.30 -4.28 -6.68
C PRO A 92 21.64 -3.16 -5.85
N VAL A 93 21.26 -3.50 -4.62
CA VAL A 93 20.64 -2.56 -3.70
C VAL A 93 21.51 -1.31 -3.49
N SER A 94 20.87 -0.15 -3.63
CA SER A 94 21.55 1.13 -3.43
C SER A 94 21.73 1.45 -1.95
N ALA A 95 22.76 2.24 -1.65
CA ALA A 95 23.01 2.75 -0.30
C ALA A 95 21.83 3.54 0.26
N THR A 96 21.06 4.21 -0.61
CA THR A 96 19.88 5.00 -0.24
C THR A 96 18.79 4.14 0.38
N ILE A 97 18.53 2.96 -0.20
CA ILE A 97 17.51 2.03 0.32
C ILE A 97 17.97 1.47 1.68
N VAL A 98 19.22 1.04 1.77
CA VAL A 98 19.79 0.52 3.03
C VAL A 98 19.78 1.59 4.12
N ARG A 99 20.12 2.84 3.80
CA ARG A 99 20.07 3.96 4.76
C ARG A 99 18.66 4.23 5.26
N ARG A 100 17.65 4.27 4.38
CA ARG A 100 16.25 4.44 4.78
C ARG A 100 15.78 3.30 5.69
N TRP A 101 16.20 2.07 5.41
CA TRP A 101 15.94 0.93 6.28
C TRP A 101 16.62 1.07 7.64
N LEU A 102 17.88 1.52 7.68
CA LEU A 102 18.57 1.82 8.94
C LEU A 102 17.85 2.93 9.71
N GLU A 103 17.41 4.01 9.07
CA GLU A 103 16.65 5.08 9.73
C GLU A 103 15.35 4.55 10.37
N LEU A 104 14.62 3.67 9.67
CA LEU A 104 13.44 2.98 10.21
C LEU A 104 13.79 2.16 11.46
N VAL A 105 14.82 1.32 11.35
CA VAL A 105 15.25 0.45 12.45
C VAL A 105 15.75 1.27 13.66
N TYR A 106 16.53 2.33 13.42
CA TYR A 106 17.07 3.18 14.46
C TYR A 106 16.03 4.10 15.09
N SER A 107 14.98 4.51 14.37
CA SER A 107 13.88 5.30 14.95
C SER A 107 13.18 4.59 16.12
N ARG A 108 13.34 3.26 16.23
CA ARG A 108 12.83 2.44 17.34
C ARG A 108 13.65 2.53 18.61
N VAL A 109 14.94 2.83 18.49
CA VAL A 109 15.90 2.92 19.61
C VAL A 109 16.36 4.35 19.88
N ASP A 110 16.15 5.25 18.91
CA ASP A 110 16.47 6.67 18.96
C ASP A 110 15.30 7.50 18.43
N SER A 111 14.59 8.19 19.33
CA SER A 111 13.48 9.07 18.97
C SER A 111 13.90 10.33 18.19
N THR A 112 15.20 10.62 18.09
CA THR A 112 15.70 11.78 17.36
C THR A 112 15.85 11.51 15.86
N VAL A 113 15.94 10.24 15.47
CA VAL A 113 16.01 9.81 14.08
C VAL A 113 14.67 10.08 13.40
N ARG A 114 14.70 10.90 12.35
CA ARG A 114 13.53 11.19 11.51
C ARG A 114 13.50 10.22 10.36
N VAL A 115 12.33 9.64 10.12
CA VAL A 115 12.10 8.77 8.97
C VAL A 115 11.26 9.53 7.94
N ASP A 116 11.74 9.57 6.70
CA ASP A 116 11.00 10.16 5.60
C ASP A 116 9.72 9.36 5.30
N VAL A 117 8.59 10.06 5.16
CA VAL A 117 7.30 9.45 4.82
C VAL A 117 7.17 9.38 3.29
N PRO A 118 7.06 8.17 2.70
CA PRO A 118 6.83 8.04 1.26
C PRO A 118 5.51 8.66 0.84
N ARG A 119 5.49 9.32 -0.31
CA ARG A 119 4.26 9.92 -0.87
C ARG A 119 3.50 8.96 -1.76
N THR A 120 4.22 8.07 -2.43
CA THR A 120 3.64 7.10 -3.36
C THR A 120 3.99 5.68 -2.94
N LEU A 121 3.17 4.72 -3.39
CA LEU A 121 3.47 3.29 -3.21
C LEU A 121 4.71 2.86 -4.02
N GLU A 122 5.01 3.56 -5.12
CA GLU A 122 6.20 3.32 -5.93
C GLU A 122 7.48 3.68 -5.17
N GLU A 123 7.48 4.82 -4.45
CA GLU A 123 8.64 5.26 -3.66
C GLU A 123 8.99 4.32 -2.50
N VAL A 124 7.99 3.63 -1.94
CA VAL A 124 8.19 2.70 -0.81
C VAL A 124 8.49 1.28 -1.28
N LYS A 125 8.13 0.90 -2.52
CA LYS A 125 8.29 -0.46 -3.04
C LYS A 125 9.72 -1.01 -2.86
N PRO A 126 10.80 -0.32 -3.26
CA PRO A 126 12.16 -0.85 -3.10
C PRO A 126 12.54 -1.08 -1.64
N LEU A 127 12.04 -0.23 -0.73
CA LEU A 127 12.24 -0.38 0.70
C LEU A 127 11.50 -1.60 1.27
N LEU A 128 10.27 -1.86 0.82
CA LEU A 128 9.50 -3.04 1.24
C LEU A 128 10.13 -4.33 0.75
N LEU A 129 10.57 -4.36 -0.51
CA LEU A 129 11.26 -5.52 -1.07
C LEU A 129 12.61 -5.77 -0.39
N PHE A 130 13.34 -4.71 -0.02
CA PHE A 130 14.53 -4.84 0.81
C PHE A 130 14.20 -5.37 2.21
N CYS A 131 13.14 -4.85 2.84
CA CYS A 131 12.67 -5.34 4.14
C CYS A 131 12.37 -6.84 4.12
N ASP A 132 11.74 -7.31 3.04
CA ASP A 132 11.47 -8.73 2.82
C ASP A 132 12.75 -9.55 2.63
N ALA A 133 13.67 -9.08 1.79
CA ALA A 133 14.95 -9.73 1.52
C ALA A 133 15.83 -9.91 2.77
N VAL A 134 15.80 -8.95 3.70
CA VAL A 134 16.55 -9.03 4.97
C VAL A 134 15.73 -9.57 6.14
N ASP A 135 14.52 -10.09 5.88
CA ASP A 135 13.58 -10.63 6.85
C ASP A 135 13.40 -9.68 8.05
N THR A 136 12.92 -8.48 7.74
CA THR A 136 12.71 -7.40 8.69
C THR A 136 11.58 -7.75 9.65
N ALA A 137 11.78 -7.46 10.93
CA ALA A 137 10.81 -7.73 11.97
C ALA A 137 9.47 -7.02 11.69
N ARG A 138 8.37 -7.74 11.92
CA ARG A 138 6.99 -7.29 11.67
C ARG A 138 6.68 -5.92 12.27
N VAL A 139 7.21 -5.60 13.45
CA VAL A 139 6.98 -4.30 14.11
C VAL A 139 7.46 -3.11 13.26
N VAL A 140 8.57 -3.25 12.55
CA VAL A 140 9.11 -2.20 11.66
C VAL A 140 8.25 -2.08 10.40
N VAL A 141 7.80 -3.21 9.85
CA VAL A 141 6.88 -3.24 8.70
C VAL A 141 5.53 -2.58 9.06
N GLU A 142 5.04 -2.81 10.28
CA GLU A 142 3.83 -2.15 10.81
C GLU A 142 4.02 -0.64 11.02
N ASP A 143 5.23 -0.18 11.39
CA ASP A 143 5.58 1.25 11.43
C ASP A 143 5.48 1.86 10.02
N VAL A 144 6.03 1.20 9.00
CA VAL A 144 5.91 1.65 7.59
C VAL A 144 4.45 1.70 7.15
N GLN A 145 3.65 0.66 7.45
CA GLN A 145 2.22 0.67 7.16
C GLN A 145 1.52 1.87 7.81
N ARG A 146 1.80 2.16 9.08
CA ARG A 146 1.23 3.31 9.78
C ARG A 146 1.62 4.63 9.14
N MET A 147 2.88 4.79 8.71
CA MET A 147 3.34 5.99 8.00
C MET A 147 2.60 6.18 6.67
N LEU A 148 2.46 5.12 5.87
CA LEU A 148 1.71 5.16 4.60
C LEU A 148 0.25 5.52 4.84
N LEU A 149 -0.39 4.94 5.85
CA LEU A 149 -1.80 5.19 6.14
C LEU A 149 -2.05 6.57 6.71
N ALA A 150 -1.11 7.14 7.46
CA ALA A 150 -1.18 8.50 7.98
C ALA A 150 -1.06 9.56 6.87
N ASN A 151 -0.46 9.20 5.73
CA ASN A 151 -0.39 10.08 4.57
C ASN A 151 -1.76 10.15 3.87
N ALA A 152 -2.46 11.28 4.05
CA ALA A 152 -3.75 11.53 3.41
C ALA A 152 -3.64 11.56 1.88
N ASP A 153 -2.48 11.98 1.36
CA ASP A 153 -2.19 12.12 -0.06
C ASP A 153 -1.49 10.88 -0.64
N LEU A 154 -1.58 9.72 0.04
CA LEU A 154 -1.00 8.47 -0.46
C LEU A 154 -1.54 8.15 -1.86
N ALA A 155 -0.63 8.07 -2.82
CA ALA A 155 -0.97 7.85 -4.23
C ALA A 155 -0.41 6.53 -4.78
N LEU A 156 -1.13 5.99 -5.75
CA LEU A 156 -0.69 4.92 -6.64
C LEU A 156 -0.20 5.54 -7.95
N ARG A 157 1.04 5.23 -8.35
CA ARG A 157 1.56 5.66 -9.66
C ARG A 157 1.13 4.65 -10.72
N VAL A 158 0.44 5.11 -11.75
CA VAL A 158 0.05 4.33 -12.92
C VAL A 158 0.96 4.71 -14.08
N PRO A 159 1.75 3.78 -14.63
CA PRO A 159 2.59 4.10 -15.79
C PRO A 159 1.70 4.44 -16.98
N LEU A 160 1.96 5.59 -17.59
CA LEU A 160 1.52 5.86 -18.95
C LEU A 160 2.54 5.12 -19.83
N GLY A 161 2.06 4.24 -20.70
CA GLY A 161 2.90 3.39 -21.57
C GLY A 161 3.96 4.19 -22.35
N PRO A 162 4.82 3.50 -23.13
CA PRO A 162 5.91 4.17 -23.83
C PRO A 162 5.37 5.37 -24.63
N PRO A 163 6.09 6.51 -24.64
CA PRO A 163 5.65 7.67 -25.39
C PRO A 163 5.39 7.27 -26.84
N PRO A 164 4.31 7.74 -27.47
CA PRO A 164 4.06 7.47 -28.88
C PRO A 164 5.25 7.89 -29.75
N ALA A 165 5.35 7.27 -30.93
CA ALA A 165 6.45 7.41 -31.89
C ALA A 165 7.00 8.86 -32.04
N PRO A 166 8.29 9.03 -32.38
CA PRO A 166 8.91 10.35 -32.50
C PRO A 166 8.08 11.29 -33.37
N GLY A 167 7.57 12.37 -32.76
CA GLY A 167 6.64 13.34 -33.39
C GLY A 167 5.29 13.47 -32.68
N ALA A 168 4.97 12.59 -31.75
CA ALA A 168 3.74 12.66 -30.95
C ALA A 168 3.89 13.55 -29.69
N PRO A 169 2.80 14.12 -29.16
CA PRO A 169 2.85 15.00 -27.99
C PRO A 169 3.51 14.30 -26.80
N ARG A 170 4.41 15.02 -26.12
CA ARG A 170 5.09 14.52 -24.91
C ARG A 170 4.05 14.17 -23.84
N PRO A 171 4.26 13.06 -23.08
CA PRO A 171 3.37 12.74 -21.98
C PRO A 171 3.33 13.89 -20.97
N PRO A 172 2.17 14.15 -20.34
CA PRO A 172 2.04 15.17 -19.32
C PRO A 172 3.07 14.94 -18.22
N ARG A 173 3.82 15.99 -17.88
CA ARG A 173 4.73 15.97 -16.73
C ARG A 173 3.88 15.98 -15.47
N SER A 174 3.92 14.90 -14.70
CA SER A 174 3.41 14.92 -13.33
C SER A 174 4.19 15.94 -12.49
N PRO A 175 3.52 16.75 -11.67
CA PRO A 175 4.18 17.70 -10.80
C PRO A 175 4.86 16.94 -9.65
N GLY A 176 6.12 16.51 -9.83
CA GLY A 176 6.92 15.98 -8.72
C GLY A 176 8.02 14.96 -9.03
N GLY A 177 8.14 14.41 -10.24
CA GLY A 177 9.11 13.35 -10.54
C GLY A 177 10.10 13.72 -11.65
N ALA A 178 11.38 13.72 -11.33
CA ALA A 178 12.44 13.52 -12.32
C ALA A 178 12.34 12.05 -12.77
N ASP A 179 12.08 11.84 -14.05
CA ASP A 179 11.97 10.56 -14.76
C ASP A 179 10.68 9.72 -14.53
N GLY A 180 10.03 9.38 -15.66
CA GLY A 180 8.95 8.40 -15.79
C GLY A 180 7.55 8.97 -16.07
N SER A 181 7.02 8.71 -17.27
CA SER A 181 5.65 9.02 -17.69
C SER A 181 4.63 8.22 -16.88
N GLY A 182 3.98 8.82 -15.89
CA GLY A 182 2.97 8.15 -15.08
C GLY A 182 2.05 9.11 -14.35
N VAL A 183 0.84 8.64 -14.02
CA VAL A 183 -0.20 9.42 -13.32
C VAL A 183 -0.32 8.95 -11.89
N GLU A 184 -0.41 9.89 -10.95
CA GLU A 184 -0.66 9.60 -9.55
C GLU A 184 -2.17 9.60 -9.26
N LEU A 185 -2.68 8.45 -8.82
CA LEU A 185 -4.05 8.28 -8.35
C LEU A 185 -4.06 8.23 -6.82
N LEU A 186 -4.63 9.25 -6.19
CA LEU A 186 -4.84 9.29 -4.75
C LEU A 186 -5.80 8.18 -4.34
N LEU A 187 -5.40 7.41 -3.33
CA LEU A 187 -6.18 6.26 -2.86
C LEU A 187 -7.42 6.66 -2.05
N ARG A 188 -7.54 7.94 -1.67
CA ARG A 188 -8.61 8.46 -0.79
C ARG A 188 -9.27 9.69 -1.37
N GLY A 189 -10.58 9.80 -1.13
CA GLY A 189 -11.35 11.03 -1.37
C GLY A 189 -11.51 11.41 -2.85
N ARG A 190 -11.22 10.50 -3.78
CA ARG A 190 -11.28 10.75 -5.23
C ARG A 190 -11.98 9.60 -5.97
N LEU A 191 -12.90 9.96 -6.86
CA LEU A 191 -13.48 9.05 -7.86
C LEU A 191 -12.92 9.42 -9.23
N TYR A 192 -12.19 8.52 -9.85
CA TYR A 192 -11.52 8.74 -11.14
C TYR A 192 -12.35 8.16 -12.28
N TYR A 193 -12.50 8.92 -13.35
CA TYR A 193 -13.30 8.52 -14.51
C TYR A 193 -12.72 9.04 -15.83
N MET A 194 -13.07 8.38 -16.92
CA MET A 194 -12.61 8.63 -18.28
C MET A 194 -13.80 8.93 -19.18
N GLU A 195 -13.98 10.19 -19.58
CA GLU A 195 -15.07 10.59 -20.51
C GLU A 195 -14.52 11.47 -21.64
N SER A 196 -13.75 12.51 -21.28
CA SER A 196 -13.01 13.37 -22.19
C SER A 196 -11.69 13.73 -21.55
N GLY A 197 -10.80 12.74 -21.48
CA GLY A 197 -9.58 12.77 -20.66
C GLY A 197 -9.77 12.11 -19.29
N LEU A 198 -8.70 12.10 -18.50
CA LEU A 198 -8.72 11.59 -17.13
C LEU A 198 -9.14 12.70 -16.18
N LYS A 199 -10.22 12.46 -15.43
CA LYS A 199 -10.79 13.40 -14.47
C LYS A 199 -10.97 12.74 -13.12
N TYR A 200 -11.09 13.56 -12.09
CA TYR A 200 -11.58 13.09 -10.80
C TYR A 200 -12.71 13.96 -10.28
N ILE A 201 -13.53 13.36 -9.44
CA ILE A 201 -14.46 14.04 -8.54
C ILE A 201 -13.89 13.95 -7.14
N ALA A 202 -13.67 15.09 -6.49
CA ALA A 202 -13.40 15.13 -5.06
C ALA A 202 -14.64 14.61 -4.34
N VAL A 203 -14.51 13.64 -3.45
CA VAL A 203 -15.58 13.16 -2.57
C VAL A 203 -15.58 14.04 -1.32
N PRO A 204 -16.51 14.99 -1.13
CA PRO A 204 -16.40 15.98 -0.06
C PRO A 204 -17.60 15.98 0.89
N GLY A 205 -17.34 16.40 2.13
CA GLY A 205 -18.37 16.94 3.03
C GLY A 205 -18.94 18.29 2.56
N GLU A 206 -18.37 18.93 1.52
CA GLU A 206 -18.79 20.22 0.96
C GLU A 206 -18.53 20.29 -0.57
N GLY A 207 -19.51 19.90 -1.40
CA GLY A 207 -19.62 20.29 -2.82
C GLY A 207 -18.82 19.49 -3.88
N ARG A 208 -19.49 19.04 -4.95
CA ARG A 208 -18.88 18.37 -6.11
C ARG A 208 -17.84 19.26 -6.81
N SER A 209 -16.56 19.08 -6.47
CA SER A 209 -15.46 19.67 -7.24
C SER A 209 -14.93 18.64 -8.24
N VAL A 210 -15.15 18.91 -9.53
CA VAL A 210 -14.57 18.14 -10.63
C VAL A 210 -13.25 18.78 -11.03
N ALA A 211 -12.19 17.99 -11.18
CA ALA A 211 -10.92 18.46 -11.71
C ALA A 211 -10.41 17.56 -12.83
N VAL A 212 -9.74 18.19 -13.80
CA VAL A 212 -9.07 17.50 -14.90
C VAL A 212 -7.66 17.12 -14.46
N VAL A 213 -7.33 15.83 -14.54
CA VAL A 213 -5.99 15.30 -14.26
C VAL A 213 -5.14 15.36 -15.52
N ILE A 214 -5.71 14.88 -16.64
CA ILE A 214 -5.09 14.94 -17.96
C ILE A 214 -6.14 15.42 -18.97
N PRO A 215 -5.87 16.51 -19.72
CA PRO A 215 -6.74 16.95 -20.81
C PRO A 215 -6.94 15.87 -21.87
N PRO A 216 -8.10 15.82 -22.55
CA PRO A 216 -8.38 14.83 -23.60
C PRO A 216 -7.29 14.67 -24.66
N PRO A 217 -6.73 15.73 -25.29
CA PRO A 217 -5.73 15.55 -26.35
C PRO A 217 -4.42 14.92 -25.84
N GLU A 218 -4.12 15.04 -24.54
CA GLU A 218 -2.93 14.46 -23.92
C GLU A 218 -3.18 13.02 -23.45
N PHE A 219 -4.43 12.67 -23.13
CA PHE A 219 -4.81 11.35 -22.64
C PHE A 219 -5.18 10.36 -23.76
N GLU A 220 -5.68 10.84 -24.90
CA GLU A 220 -6.09 10.02 -26.04
C GLU A 220 -5.09 8.91 -26.43
N PRO A 221 -3.78 9.16 -26.51
CA PRO A 221 -2.81 8.12 -26.86
C PRO A 221 -2.75 6.95 -25.87
N PHE A 222 -3.14 7.18 -24.61
CA PHE A 222 -3.03 6.22 -23.51
C PHE A 222 -4.37 5.60 -23.12
N ALA A 223 -5.50 6.19 -23.54
CA ALA A 223 -6.85 5.86 -23.07
C ALA A 223 -7.19 4.36 -23.19
N ALA A 224 -6.77 3.70 -24.27
CA ALA A 224 -7.03 2.28 -24.49
C ALA A 224 -6.26 1.36 -23.52
N GLY A 225 -5.02 1.72 -23.15
CA GLY A 225 -4.17 0.92 -22.28
C GLY A 225 -4.26 1.29 -20.80
N PHE A 226 -4.80 2.47 -20.48
CA PHE A 226 -4.83 3.01 -19.12
C PHE A 226 -5.57 2.12 -18.11
N PRO A 227 -6.75 1.53 -18.42
CA PRO A 227 -7.43 0.65 -17.46
C PRO A 227 -6.60 -0.57 -17.06
N ALA A 228 -5.92 -1.19 -18.03
CA ALA A 228 -5.06 -2.33 -17.77
C ALA A 228 -3.85 -1.95 -16.90
N ALA A 229 -3.22 -0.80 -17.20
CA ALA A 229 -2.10 -0.27 -16.42
C ALA A 229 -2.52 0.08 -14.98
N ALA A 230 -3.70 0.70 -14.81
CA ALA A 230 -4.23 1.04 -13.49
C ALA A 230 -4.56 -0.22 -12.67
N CYS A 231 -5.17 -1.23 -13.29
CA CYS A 231 -5.45 -2.51 -12.61
C CYS A 231 -4.16 -3.26 -12.25
N ALA A 232 -3.15 -3.26 -13.12
CA ALA A 232 -1.85 -3.85 -12.84
C ALA A 232 -1.15 -3.17 -11.66
N ALA A 233 -1.15 -1.84 -11.60
CA ALA A 233 -0.56 -1.10 -10.49
C ALA A 233 -1.27 -1.41 -9.14
N VAL A 234 -2.61 -1.52 -9.14
CA VAL A 234 -3.36 -1.92 -7.94
C VAL A 234 -3.09 -3.37 -7.55
N GLU A 235 -3.05 -4.27 -8.51
CA GLU A 235 -2.75 -5.70 -8.32
C GLU A 235 -1.37 -5.88 -7.68
N GLU A 236 -0.37 -5.18 -8.19
CA GLU A 236 1.01 -5.22 -7.67
C GLU A 236 1.09 -4.67 -6.24
N ALA A 237 0.44 -3.53 -5.99
CA ALA A 237 0.36 -2.96 -4.65
C ALA A 237 -0.35 -3.90 -3.66
N LEU A 238 -1.43 -4.57 -4.10
CA LEU A 238 -2.12 -5.58 -3.29
C LEU A 238 -1.23 -6.78 -3.03
N PHE A 239 -0.51 -7.28 -4.04
CA PHE A 239 0.40 -8.41 -3.89
C PHE A 239 1.51 -8.10 -2.88
N LEU A 240 2.19 -6.96 -3.05
CA LEU A 240 3.26 -6.54 -2.15
C LEU A 240 2.75 -6.29 -0.73
N GLY A 241 1.65 -5.53 -0.57
CA GLY A 241 1.04 -5.29 0.74
C GLY A 241 0.66 -6.60 1.43
N SER A 242 0.12 -7.56 0.67
CA SER A 242 -0.27 -8.87 1.21
C SER A 242 0.93 -9.71 1.63
N ARG A 243 1.98 -9.76 0.80
CA ARG A 243 3.25 -10.45 1.12
C ARG A 243 3.90 -9.90 2.39
N MET A 244 3.86 -8.58 2.57
CA MET A 244 4.39 -7.91 3.76
C MET A 244 3.46 -8.02 4.99
N GLY A 245 2.29 -8.65 4.86
CA GLY A 245 1.30 -8.75 5.94
C GLY A 245 0.64 -7.42 6.31
N MET A 246 0.59 -6.45 5.39
CA MET A 246 0.08 -5.11 5.62
C MET A 246 -1.45 -5.03 5.51
N VAL A 247 -2.16 -5.59 6.48
CA VAL A 247 -3.63 -5.77 6.44
C VAL A 247 -4.39 -4.48 6.16
N GLU A 248 -4.08 -3.38 6.84
CA GLU A 248 -4.85 -2.14 6.68
C GLU A 248 -4.56 -1.44 5.34
N LEU A 249 -3.36 -1.61 4.79
CA LEU A 249 -3.04 -1.13 3.44
C LEU A 249 -3.85 -1.92 2.40
N CYS A 250 -3.91 -3.24 2.54
CA CYS A 250 -4.77 -4.08 1.69
C CYS A 250 -6.24 -3.65 1.78
N ARG A 251 -6.77 -3.32 2.98
CA ARG A 251 -8.13 -2.79 3.13
C ARG A 251 -8.33 -1.46 2.40
N LEU A 252 -7.36 -0.55 2.50
CA LEU A 252 -7.39 0.71 1.77
C LEU A 252 -7.46 0.48 0.26
N LEU A 253 -6.58 -0.37 -0.27
CA LEU A 253 -6.53 -0.70 -1.70
C LEU A 253 -7.82 -1.38 -2.18
N MET A 254 -8.35 -2.35 -1.44
CA MET A 254 -9.62 -3.00 -1.77
C MET A 254 -10.80 -2.01 -1.68
N GLY A 255 -10.75 -1.06 -0.75
CA GLY A 255 -11.70 0.04 -0.65
C GLY A 255 -11.65 0.95 -1.88
N PHE A 256 -10.44 1.36 -2.28
CA PHE A 256 -10.20 2.12 -3.50
C PHE A 256 -10.76 1.40 -4.73
N VAL A 257 -10.48 0.10 -4.88
CA VAL A 257 -11.03 -0.72 -5.99
C VAL A 257 -12.55 -0.61 -6.02
N LYS A 258 -13.22 -0.91 -4.89
CA LYS A 258 -14.69 -0.85 -4.80
C LYS A 258 -15.26 0.50 -5.18
N GLN A 259 -14.61 1.59 -4.78
CA GLN A 259 -15.04 2.96 -5.12
C GLN A 259 -14.95 3.23 -6.63
N GLN A 260 -13.98 2.65 -7.33
CA GLN A 260 -13.81 2.85 -8.78
C GLN A 260 -14.63 1.87 -9.64
N LEU A 261 -15.30 0.86 -9.07
CA LEU A 261 -16.15 -0.09 -9.81
C LEU A 261 -17.54 0.49 -10.10
N PHE A 262 -17.62 1.39 -11.08
CA PHE A 262 -18.87 1.89 -11.65
C PHE A 262 -18.92 1.62 -13.17
N THR A 263 -19.89 2.19 -13.88
CA THR A 263 -20.20 1.88 -15.29
C THR A 263 -18.95 1.74 -16.17
N GLU A 264 -18.87 0.61 -16.89
CA GLU A 264 -17.74 0.22 -17.75
C GLU A 264 -17.33 1.30 -18.76
N ALA A 265 -18.28 2.09 -19.26
CA ALA A 265 -18.04 3.15 -20.23
C ALA A 265 -17.12 4.29 -19.74
N ILE A 266 -16.99 4.47 -18.43
CA ILE A 266 -16.31 5.64 -17.83
C ILE A 266 -15.40 5.30 -16.66
N SER A 267 -15.46 4.08 -16.12
CA SER A 267 -14.61 3.66 -15.00
C SER A 267 -13.17 3.42 -15.44
N VAL A 268 -12.23 3.83 -14.60
CA VAL A 268 -10.79 3.56 -14.77
C VAL A 268 -10.45 2.08 -14.54
N LEU A 269 -11.14 1.39 -13.63
CA LEU A 269 -10.79 0.01 -13.26
C LEU A 269 -11.73 -1.05 -13.86
N MET A 270 -13.01 -0.74 -14.05
CA MET A 270 -14.03 -1.74 -14.44
C MET A 270 -13.66 -2.56 -15.70
N PRO A 271 -13.11 -1.97 -16.78
CA PRO A 271 -12.78 -2.73 -17.99
C PRO A 271 -11.75 -3.85 -17.78
N ALA A 272 -10.88 -3.73 -16.79
CA ALA A 272 -9.82 -4.69 -16.48
C ALA A 272 -9.87 -5.21 -15.03
N ALA A 273 -10.96 -4.98 -14.30
CA ALA A 273 -11.06 -5.29 -12.87
C ALA A 273 -10.81 -6.76 -12.52
N HIS A 274 -11.04 -7.67 -13.46
CA HIS A 274 -10.79 -9.11 -13.30
C HIS A 274 -9.30 -9.45 -13.10
N THR A 275 -8.37 -8.57 -13.46
CA THR A 275 -6.92 -8.80 -13.28
C THR A 275 -6.43 -8.41 -11.88
N ILE A 276 -7.18 -7.60 -11.13
CA ILE A 276 -6.77 -7.05 -9.83
C ILE A 276 -6.59 -8.14 -8.77
N TYR A 277 -7.48 -9.14 -8.78
CA TYR A 277 -7.43 -10.27 -7.86
C TYR A 277 -6.83 -11.48 -8.58
N SER A 278 -5.57 -11.33 -9.01
CA SER A 278 -4.80 -12.41 -9.64
C SER A 278 -4.60 -13.60 -8.67
N PRO A 279 -4.26 -14.80 -9.16
CA PRO A 279 -3.95 -15.93 -8.29
C PRO A 279 -2.88 -15.63 -7.24
N ARG A 280 -1.84 -14.85 -7.59
CA ARG A 280 -0.78 -14.47 -6.63
C ARG A 280 -1.28 -13.54 -5.53
N VAL A 281 -2.17 -12.60 -5.85
CA VAL A 281 -2.79 -11.73 -4.84
C VAL A 281 -3.64 -12.58 -3.90
N ILE A 282 -4.50 -13.46 -4.43
CA ILE A 282 -5.39 -14.30 -3.61
C ILE A 282 -4.60 -15.21 -2.67
N GLN A 283 -3.51 -15.81 -3.15
CA GLN A 283 -2.66 -16.70 -2.35
C GLN A 283 -1.96 -15.97 -1.19
N MET A 284 -1.60 -14.70 -1.40
CA MET A 284 -0.85 -13.92 -0.40
C MET A 284 -1.76 -13.08 0.50
N LEU A 285 -3.02 -12.83 0.10
CA LEU A 285 -3.95 -11.99 0.85
C LEU A 285 -4.04 -12.44 2.33
N PRO A 286 -3.98 -11.49 3.29
CA PRO A 286 -4.12 -11.82 4.70
C PRO A 286 -5.38 -12.63 4.97
N ARG A 287 -5.24 -13.71 5.75
CA ARG A 287 -6.32 -14.68 6.01
C ARG A 287 -7.55 -13.99 6.59
N GLU A 288 -7.33 -12.97 7.41
CA GLU A 288 -8.37 -12.16 8.02
C GLU A 288 -9.24 -11.44 6.98
N LEU A 289 -8.65 -11.00 5.86
CA LEU A 289 -9.40 -10.38 4.77
C LEU A 289 -10.16 -11.42 3.96
N LEU A 290 -9.55 -12.58 3.71
CA LEU A 290 -10.22 -13.69 3.02
C LEU A 290 -11.43 -14.19 3.82
N TYR A 291 -11.27 -14.41 5.13
CA TYR A 291 -12.36 -14.80 6.01
C TYR A 291 -13.41 -13.72 6.12
N HIS A 292 -13.02 -12.45 6.32
CA HIS A 292 -13.96 -11.34 6.37
C HIS A 292 -14.81 -11.29 5.10
N HIS A 293 -14.20 -11.36 3.91
CA HIS A 293 -14.93 -11.30 2.65
C HIS A 293 -15.73 -12.57 2.34
N PHE A 294 -15.23 -13.74 2.72
CA PHE A 294 -15.99 -14.98 2.62
C PHE A 294 -17.23 -14.93 3.51
N LEU A 295 -17.08 -14.53 4.77
CA LEU A 295 -18.20 -14.36 5.71
C LEU A 295 -19.16 -13.29 5.23
N GLN A 296 -18.65 -12.16 4.74
CA GLN A 296 -19.48 -11.12 4.15
C GLN A 296 -20.28 -11.65 2.94
N GLY A 297 -19.65 -12.42 2.05
CA GLY A 297 -20.32 -13.06 0.92
C GLY A 297 -21.35 -14.10 1.37
N ALA A 298 -20.99 -15.00 2.27
CA ALA A 298 -21.84 -16.08 2.75
C ALA A 298 -23.03 -15.59 3.59
N LEU A 299 -22.82 -14.55 4.41
CA LEU A 299 -23.84 -14.02 5.33
C LEU A 299 -24.70 -12.93 4.69
N LEU A 300 -24.18 -12.18 3.71
CA LEU A 300 -24.91 -11.07 3.08
C LEU A 300 -25.38 -11.36 1.66
N TYR A 301 -24.74 -12.29 0.93
CA TYR A 301 -25.01 -12.56 -0.47
C TYR A 301 -25.37 -14.02 -0.74
N GLN A 302 -26.65 -14.38 -0.50
CA GLN A 302 -27.42 -15.34 -1.32
C GLN A 302 -28.91 -14.93 -1.30
N PRO A 303 -29.66 -15.00 -2.43
CA PRO A 303 -29.56 -15.99 -3.49
C PRO A 303 -29.38 -15.45 -4.92
N THR A 304 -28.90 -16.36 -5.76
CA THR A 304 -29.04 -16.45 -7.22
C THR A 304 -30.23 -15.65 -7.79
N SER A 305 -29.93 -14.76 -8.74
CA SER A 305 -30.85 -14.19 -9.75
C SER A 305 -32.25 -13.78 -9.22
N LEU A 306 -32.36 -12.53 -8.77
CA LEU A 306 -33.64 -11.85 -8.62
C LEU A 306 -33.99 -11.14 -9.94
N GLN A 307 -35.01 -11.66 -10.64
CA GLN A 307 -35.71 -10.90 -11.68
C GLN A 307 -36.61 -9.89 -11.00
N VAL A 308 -36.29 -8.59 -11.16
CA VAL A 308 -37.20 -7.51 -10.80
C VAL A 308 -38.21 -7.38 -11.94
N GLU A 309 -39.37 -8.01 -11.81
CA GLU A 309 -40.53 -7.63 -12.63
C GLU A 309 -41.09 -6.32 -12.05
N PRO A 310 -41.24 -5.26 -12.88
CA PRO A 310 -41.92 -4.06 -12.42
C PRO A 310 -43.35 -4.44 -12.02
N ILE A 311 -43.70 -4.18 -10.76
CA ILE A 311 -45.09 -4.25 -10.31
C ILE A 311 -45.84 -3.24 -11.16
N GLN A 312 -46.71 -3.75 -12.03
CA GLN A 312 -47.62 -2.93 -12.82
C GLN A 312 -48.31 -1.95 -11.85
N ASP A 313 -48.14 -0.66 -12.12
CA ASP A 313 -48.55 0.55 -11.37
C ASP A 313 -47.52 1.30 -10.53
N ARG A 314 -46.29 0.81 -10.29
CA ARG A 314 -45.18 1.69 -9.81
C ARG A 314 -43.82 1.29 -10.40
N ALA A 315 -43.38 2.03 -11.42
CA ALA A 315 -42.06 1.91 -12.06
C ALA A 315 -40.90 2.53 -11.23
N GLN A 316 -41.16 2.88 -9.98
CA GLN A 316 -40.28 3.65 -9.11
C GLN A 316 -39.70 2.73 -8.03
N LEU A 317 -38.39 2.60 -8.00
CA LEU A 317 -37.65 1.97 -6.93
C LEU A 317 -37.08 3.04 -6.01
N PHE A 318 -36.96 2.75 -4.73
CA PHE A 318 -36.28 3.63 -3.78
C PHE A 318 -34.98 2.96 -3.34
N ILE A 319 -33.86 3.66 -3.49
CA ILE A 319 -32.55 3.17 -3.07
C ILE A 319 -32.03 4.04 -1.94
N SER A 320 -31.55 3.39 -0.88
CA SER A 320 -30.81 4.06 0.19
C SER A 320 -29.36 4.24 -0.23
N VAL A 321 -28.90 5.49 -0.31
CA VAL A 321 -27.52 5.84 -0.66
C VAL A 321 -26.69 5.90 0.62
N ALA A 322 -26.27 4.75 1.13
CA ALA A 322 -25.62 4.67 2.44
C ALA A 322 -24.22 5.29 2.51
N SER A 323 -23.47 5.32 1.39
CA SER A 323 -22.08 5.78 1.37
C SER A 323 -21.90 7.21 0.84
N PRO A 324 -20.91 7.98 1.33
CA PRO A 324 -20.58 9.30 0.79
C PRO A 324 -20.20 9.30 -0.69
N GLU A 325 -19.59 8.23 -1.17
CA GLU A 325 -19.20 8.06 -2.58
C GLU A 325 -20.43 7.88 -3.46
N GLY A 326 -21.38 7.04 -3.04
CA GLY A 326 -22.66 6.89 -3.71
C GLY A 326 -23.45 8.21 -3.72
N ALA A 327 -23.45 8.92 -2.58
CA ALA A 327 -24.12 10.21 -2.44
C ALA A 327 -23.51 11.25 -3.39
N THR A 328 -22.18 11.32 -3.45
CA THR A 328 -21.46 12.20 -4.38
C THR A 328 -21.78 11.85 -5.84
N TRP A 329 -21.93 10.56 -6.16
CA TRP A 329 -22.28 10.10 -7.50
C TRP A 329 -23.70 10.47 -7.93
N PHE A 330 -24.67 10.41 -7.02
CA PHE A 330 -26.06 10.80 -7.30
C PHE A 330 -26.34 12.30 -7.11
N GLY A 331 -25.44 13.04 -6.48
CA GLY A 331 -25.62 14.48 -6.20
C GLY A 331 -26.48 14.70 -4.96
N GLU A 332 -26.41 13.74 -4.05
CA GLU A 332 -27.30 13.55 -2.93
C GLU A 332 -26.51 13.56 -1.62
N ARG A 333 -27.20 13.49 -0.48
CA ARG A 333 -26.55 13.36 0.84
C ARG A 333 -26.36 11.89 1.22
N PRO A 334 -25.30 11.54 1.97
CA PRO A 334 -25.17 10.20 2.53
C PRO A 334 -26.40 9.86 3.38
N ASN A 335 -26.85 8.62 3.30
CA ASN A 335 -28.08 8.09 3.90
C ASN A 335 -29.39 8.70 3.36
N SER A 336 -29.36 9.36 2.19
CA SER A 336 -30.59 9.77 1.51
C SER A 336 -31.27 8.56 0.84
N VAL A 337 -32.58 8.68 0.67
CA VAL A 337 -33.37 7.73 -0.13
C VAL A 337 -33.70 8.42 -1.44
N ILE A 338 -33.23 7.85 -2.54
CA ILE A 338 -33.45 8.39 -3.88
C ILE A 338 -34.47 7.55 -4.62
N GLU A 339 -35.33 8.21 -5.37
CA GLU A 339 -36.24 7.55 -6.30
C GLU A 339 -35.48 7.27 -7.61
N VAL A 340 -35.57 6.05 -8.10
CA VAL A 340 -34.92 5.60 -9.34
C VAL A 340 -35.92 4.90 -10.22
N GLU A 341 -35.97 5.32 -11.48
CA GLU A 341 -36.76 4.69 -12.52
C GLU A 341 -36.03 3.44 -13.02
N VAL A 342 -36.70 2.29 -13.03
CA VAL A 342 -36.12 1.06 -13.61
C VAL A 342 -36.42 1.00 -15.10
N ARG A 343 -35.38 0.88 -15.92
CA ARG A 343 -35.48 0.67 -17.37
C ARG A 343 -34.85 -0.64 -17.78
N LYS A 344 -35.33 -1.26 -18.85
CA LYS A 344 -34.60 -2.39 -19.46
C LYS A 344 -33.47 -1.84 -20.33
N GLY A 345 -32.25 -2.26 -20.02
CA GLY A 345 -31.05 -1.99 -20.80
C GLY A 345 -30.80 -3.03 -21.90
N PRO A 346 -29.79 -2.78 -22.74
CA PRO A 346 -29.33 -3.78 -23.70
C PRO A 346 -28.88 -5.06 -22.98
N ALA A 347 -29.13 -6.22 -23.60
CA ALA A 347 -28.92 -7.56 -23.02
C ALA A 347 -29.81 -7.92 -21.80
N GLY A 348 -30.93 -7.23 -21.57
CA GLY A 348 -31.93 -7.62 -20.57
C GLY A 348 -31.59 -7.27 -19.12
N ARG A 349 -30.57 -6.42 -18.90
CA ARG A 349 -30.23 -5.89 -17.57
C ARG A 349 -31.19 -4.79 -17.15
N SER A 350 -31.54 -4.72 -15.86
CA SER A 350 -32.26 -3.56 -15.31
C SER A 350 -31.30 -2.39 -15.11
N LEU A 351 -31.63 -1.24 -15.69
CA LEU A 351 -30.96 0.05 -15.53
C LEU A 351 -31.74 0.88 -14.51
N LEU A 352 -31.04 1.60 -13.64
CA LEU A 352 -31.63 2.52 -12.68
C LEU A 352 -31.33 3.95 -13.13
N ARG A 353 -32.37 4.78 -13.26
CA ARG A 353 -32.27 6.16 -13.74
C ARG A 353 -32.67 7.14 -12.64
N HIS A 354 -31.75 8.03 -12.28
CA HIS A 354 -31.99 9.19 -11.43
C HIS A 354 -31.18 10.38 -11.97
N GLY A 355 -31.81 11.19 -12.82
CA GLY A 355 -31.12 12.22 -13.61
C GLY A 355 -30.21 11.62 -14.71
N THR A 356 -29.18 10.89 -14.30
CA THR A 356 -28.27 10.07 -15.12
C THR A 356 -28.67 8.58 -15.08
N THR A 357 -28.41 7.85 -16.16
CA THR A 357 -28.73 6.41 -16.26
C THR A 357 -27.51 5.59 -15.87
N LEU A 358 -27.62 4.71 -14.87
CA LEU A 358 -26.60 3.70 -14.57
C LEU A 358 -27.17 2.29 -14.62
N ALA A 359 -26.35 1.37 -15.13
CA ALA A 359 -26.58 -0.06 -14.90
C ALA A 359 -26.06 -0.39 -13.50
N LEU A 360 -26.95 -0.79 -12.60
CA LEU A 360 -26.58 -1.24 -11.26
C LEU A 360 -27.09 -2.65 -11.04
N ASN A 361 -26.20 -3.53 -10.61
CA ASN A 361 -26.61 -4.82 -10.04
C ASN A 361 -27.11 -4.54 -8.61
N ALA A 362 -28.43 -4.48 -8.43
CA ALA A 362 -29.04 -4.37 -7.12
C ALA A 362 -29.32 -5.77 -6.56
N THR A 363 -28.93 -6.00 -5.30
CA THR A 363 -29.30 -7.20 -4.54
C THR A 363 -30.30 -6.77 -3.47
N VAL A 364 -31.45 -7.44 -3.40
CA VAL A 364 -32.53 -7.13 -2.44
C VAL A 364 -32.57 -8.25 -1.40
N GLY A 365 -32.28 -7.91 -0.15
CA GLY A 365 -32.20 -8.85 0.98
C GLY A 365 -30.84 -8.79 1.71
N GLY A 366 -30.82 -9.19 2.98
CA GLY A 366 -29.64 -9.19 3.85
C GLY A 366 -29.79 -8.34 5.12
N PRO A 367 -28.98 -8.58 6.16
CA PRO A 367 -28.99 -7.77 7.39
C PRO A 367 -28.47 -6.35 7.10
N ASN A 368 -28.97 -5.35 7.85
CA ASN A 368 -28.50 -3.97 7.73
C ASN A 368 -26.99 -3.83 8.05
N PRO A 369 -26.30 -2.75 7.62
CA PRO A 369 -24.84 -2.63 7.75
C PRO A 369 -24.31 -2.83 9.17
N GLU A 370 -25.03 -2.36 10.20
CA GLU A 370 -24.67 -2.53 11.60
C GLU A 370 -24.77 -3.98 12.06
N SER A 371 -25.85 -4.66 11.66
CA SER A 371 -26.08 -6.08 11.94
C SER A 371 -25.09 -6.96 11.18
N ALA A 372 -24.77 -6.61 9.94
CA ALA A 372 -23.73 -7.24 9.14
C ALA A 372 -22.34 -7.12 9.80
N ALA A 373 -21.96 -5.89 10.20
CA ALA A 373 -20.70 -5.65 10.88
C ALA A 373 -20.63 -6.35 12.25
N ARG A 374 -21.77 -6.50 12.94
CA ARG A 374 -21.85 -7.31 14.17
C ARG A 374 -21.67 -8.80 13.86
N LEU A 375 -22.42 -9.37 12.92
CA LEU A 375 -22.34 -10.79 12.54
C LEU A 375 -20.94 -11.18 12.07
N VAL A 376 -20.29 -10.33 11.26
CA VAL A 376 -18.92 -10.56 10.80
C VAL A 376 -17.93 -10.49 11.97
N ARG A 377 -18.09 -9.53 12.91
CA ARG A 377 -17.24 -9.45 14.11
C ARG A 377 -17.45 -10.61 15.08
N GLU A 378 -18.68 -11.12 15.20
CA GLU A 378 -19.03 -12.28 16.02
C GLU A 378 -18.53 -13.60 15.42
N ALA A 379 -18.42 -13.68 14.09
CA ALA A 379 -17.88 -14.83 13.38
C ALA A 379 -16.34 -14.82 13.28
N LEU A 380 -15.71 -13.64 13.43
CA LEU A 380 -14.25 -13.46 13.35
C LEU A 380 -13.42 -13.61 14.65
N PRO A 381 -13.90 -13.93 15.88
CA PRO A 381 -13.00 -14.11 17.02
C PRO A 381 -12.71 -15.60 17.33
N VAL A 382 -11.45 -15.88 17.71
CA VAL A 382 -10.84 -17.14 18.22
C VAL A 382 -9.92 -17.95 17.24
N THR A 383 -9.29 -17.35 16.22
CA THR A 383 -8.17 -18.02 15.49
C THR A 383 -6.90 -17.19 15.32
N LEU A 384 -6.80 -16.00 15.95
CA LEU A 384 -5.61 -15.14 15.90
C LEU A 384 -4.90 -15.01 17.26
N GLY A 385 -5.07 -16.01 18.12
CA GLY A 385 -4.39 -16.09 19.40
C GLY A 385 -3.72 -17.45 19.56
N GLU A 386 -2.77 -17.78 18.68
CA GLU A 386 -1.63 -18.68 18.95
C GLU A 386 -0.40 -18.16 18.20
#